data_AF-A0A2V1CXM4-F1
#
_entry.id   AF-A0A2V1CXM4-F1
#
_cell.length_a   1.000
_cell.length_b   1.000
_cell.length_c   1.000
_cell.angle_alpha   90.00
_cell.angle_beta   90.00
_cell.angle_gamma   90.00
#
_symmetry.space_group_name_H-M   'P 1'
#
loop_
_entity.id
_entity.type
_entity.pdbx_description
1 polymer ?
#
loop_
_entity_poly.entity_id
_entity_poly.type
_entity_poly.pdbx_seq_one_letter_code
_entity_poly.pdbx_strand_id
1 'polypeptide(L)'
;MSTRQNSNLIFLLEVVPVQEYKRWGFSESFRSIYGEPFEYYPNFYRLMTTTFDHRVVPRLKGFASLGADELFGRYLWFCQMSDDFARTHSLPMLKRREMEAAWVWIAFNLFEKEPTVDPVTLKKVVTRRLHPRVKVEAYWADNVLS
;
A
#
# COMPACT_ATOMS: atom_id res chain seq x y z
N MET A 1 24.22 -14.51 -16.10
CA MET A 1 22.87 -14.93 -15.70
C MET A 1 22.00 -13.69 -15.61
N SER A 2 20.84 -13.66 -16.26
CA SER A 2 20.05 -12.43 -16.40
C SER A 2 19.21 -12.18 -15.15
N THR A 3 18.98 -10.90 -14.83
CA THR A 3 18.15 -10.40 -13.72
C THR A 3 16.72 -10.98 -13.70
N ARG A 4 16.26 -11.59 -14.80
CA ARG A 4 14.96 -12.27 -14.91
C ARG A 4 14.96 -13.70 -14.36
N GLN A 5 16.11 -14.36 -14.25
CA GLN A 5 16.18 -15.73 -13.74
C GLN A 5 16.10 -15.81 -12.22
N ASN A 6 16.56 -14.76 -11.50
CA ASN A 6 16.43 -14.71 -10.05
C ASN A 6 15.01 -14.37 -9.58
N SER A 7 14.25 -13.57 -10.32
CA SER A 7 12.87 -13.20 -9.96
C SER A 7 11.86 -14.36 -10.11
N ASN A 8 12.16 -15.41 -10.87
CA ASN A 8 11.29 -16.59 -10.97
C ASN A 8 11.47 -17.57 -9.80
N LEU A 9 12.63 -17.61 -9.15
CA LEU A 9 12.83 -18.38 -7.91
C LEU A 9 12.06 -17.77 -6.72
N ILE A 10 11.81 -16.46 -6.76
CA ILE A 10 10.95 -15.70 -5.83
C ILE A 10 9.48 -16.13 -5.90
N PHE A 11 9.05 -16.55 -7.08
CA PHE A 11 7.65 -16.85 -7.39
C PHE A 11 7.27 -18.30 -7.03
N LEU A 12 8.24 -19.21 -6.91
CA LEU A 12 8.02 -20.65 -6.76
C LEU A 12 8.16 -21.18 -5.33
N LEU A 13 8.62 -20.36 -4.39
CA LEU A 13 8.94 -20.81 -3.02
C LEU A 13 8.02 -20.13 -2.01
N GLU A 14 6.78 -20.63 -1.90
CA GLU A 14 5.80 -20.20 -0.88
C GLU A 14 6.24 -20.50 0.58
N VAL A 15 7.47 -20.95 0.82
CA VAL A 15 8.04 -21.12 2.16
C VAL A 15 9.51 -20.70 2.18
N VAL A 16 9.77 -19.39 2.07
CA VAL A 16 11.09 -18.82 2.42
C VAL A 16 11.13 -18.59 3.93
N PRO A 17 12.15 -19.09 4.67
CA PRO A 17 12.28 -18.85 6.10
C PRO A 17 12.28 -17.36 6.45
N VAL A 18 11.64 -16.97 7.56
CA VAL A 18 11.48 -15.55 7.96
C VAL A 18 12.81 -14.79 8.05
N GLN A 19 13.88 -15.49 8.38
CA GLN A 19 15.24 -14.95 8.49
C GLN A 19 15.81 -14.56 7.12
N GLU A 20 15.39 -15.24 6.05
CA GLU A 20 15.81 -14.97 4.68
C GLU A 20 15.00 -13.85 4.04
N TYR A 21 13.77 -13.57 4.50
CA TYR A 21 13.02 -12.38 4.07
C TYR A 21 13.73 -11.06 4.40
N LYS A 22 14.62 -11.04 5.40
CA LYS A 22 15.47 -9.87 5.71
C LYS A 22 16.59 -9.63 4.70
N ARG A 23 16.99 -10.67 3.93
CA ARG A 23 18.06 -10.59 2.92
C ARG A 23 17.54 -10.13 1.56
N TRP A 24 16.24 -10.24 1.33
CA TRP A 24 15.59 -9.88 0.07
C TRP A 24 15.26 -8.39 0.15
N GLY A 25 16.21 -7.59 -0.32
CA GLY A 25 16.13 -6.14 -0.30
C GLY A 25 15.58 -5.56 -1.60
N PHE A 26 15.34 -4.25 -1.56
CA PHE A 26 15.12 -3.44 -2.75
C PHE A 26 16.44 -3.26 -3.53
N SER A 27 16.36 -3.09 -4.85
CA SER A 27 17.54 -2.73 -5.65
C SER A 27 18.12 -1.39 -5.21
N GLU A 28 19.40 -1.15 -5.46
CA GLU A 28 20.04 0.14 -5.14
C GLU A 28 19.32 1.32 -5.80
N SER A 29 18.93 1.14 -7.06
CA SER A 29 18.14 2.13 -7.81
C SER A 29 16.76 2.40 -7.22
N PHE A 30 16.12 1.39 -6.62
CA PHE A 30 14.85 1.57 -5.95
C PHE A 30 15.07 2.36 -4.65
N ARG A 31 16.08 1.98 -3.87
CA ARG A 31 16.42 2.65 -2.60
C ARG A 31 16.83 4.11 -2.81
N SER A 32 17.54 4.42 -3.90
CA SER A 32 17.94 5.79 -4.20
C SER A 32 16.74 6.72 -4.51
N ILE A 33 15.63 6.17 -4.99
CA ILE A 33 14.43 6.95 -5.36
C ILE A 33 13.42 6.96 -4.22
N TYR A 34 13.09 5.78 -3.68
CA TYR A 34 11.99 5.58 -2.73
C TYR A 34 12.44 5.36 -1.29
N GLY A 35 13.74 5.27 -1.02
CA GLY A 35 14.30 4.89 0.27
C GLY A 35 13.94 3.45 0.65
N GLU A 36 13.68 3.24 1.95
CA GLU A 36 13.18 1.96 2.48
C GLU A 36 11.75 2.12 3.04
N PRO A 37 10.73 2.24 2.16
CA PRO A 37 9.35 2.52 2.57
C PRO A 37 8.67 1.33 3.25
N PHE A 38 9.26 0.14 3.19
CA PHE A 38 8.81 -1.07 3.86
C PHE A 38 9.97 -1.72 4.60
N GLU A 39 9.67 -2.35 5.72
CA GLU A 39 10.64 -3.16 6.47
C GLU A 39 11.00 -4.46 5.75
N TYR A 40 10.08 -5.00 4.92
CA TYR A 40 10.23 -6.29 4.26
C TYR A 40 9.78 -6.20 2.79
N TYR A 41 10.62 -6.63 1.86
CA TYR A 41 10.29 -6.68 0.43
C TYR A 41 9.03 -7.51 0.11
N PRO A 42 8.75 -8.67 0.73
CA PRO A 42 7.52 -9.41 0.48
C PRO A 42 6.25 -8.62 0.77
N ASN A 43 6.27 -7.73 1.78
CA ASN A 43 5.13 -6.87 2.07
C ASN A 43 4.87 -5.86 0.94
N PHE A 44 5.94 -5.27 0.41
CA PHE A 44 5.86 -4.43 -0.78
C PHE A 44 5.35 -5.24 -1.97
N TYR A 45 5.97 -6.37 -2.25
CA TYR A 45 5.60 -7.25 -3.37
C TYR A 45 4.12 -7.62 -3.32
N ARG A 46 3.63 -8.14 -2.20
CA ARG A 46 2.22 -8.49 -1.98
C ARG A 46 1.29 -7.34 -2.36
N LEU A 47 1.60 -6.11 -1.93
CA LEU A 47 0.73 -4.95 -2.14
C LEU A 47 0.79 -4.46 -3.58
N MET A 48 1.96 -4.49 -4.20
CA MET A 48 2.12 -4.09 -5.60
C MET A 48 1.56 -5.12 -6.59
N THR A 49 1.45 -6.39 -6.21
CA THR A 49 0.87 -7.45 -7.05
C THR A 49 -0.59 -7.74 -6.76
N THR A 50 -1.17 -7.20 -5.68
CA THR A 50 -2.60 -7.34 -5.39
C THR A 50 -3.38 -6.52 -6.42
N THR A 51 -4.20 -7.21 -7.22
CA THR A 51 -5.08 -6.58 -8.20
C THR A 51 -6.34 -6.03 -7.53
N PHE A 52 -6.78 -4.85 -7.95
CA PHE A 52 -8.01 -4.21 -7.47
C PHE A 52 -8.59 -3.31 -8.56
N ASP A 53 -9.85 -2.89 -8.42
CA ASP A 53 -10.47 -1.95 -9.37
C ASP A 53 -9.96 -0.52 -9.10
N HIS A 54 -9.19 0.05 -10.02
CA HIS A 54 -8.66 1.41 -9.84
C HIS A 54 -9.75 2.48 -9.88
N ARG A 55 -10.96 2.18 -10.37
CA ARG A 55 -12.06 3.15 -10.48
C ARG A 55 -12.62 3.55 -9.11
N VAL A 56 -12.55 2.67 -8.12
CA VAL A 56 -13.04 2.95 -6.76
C VAL A 56 -12.03 3.72 -5.91
N VAL A 57 -10.81 3.91 -6.40
CA VAL A 57 -9.78 4.67 -5.70
C VAL A 57 -10.04 6.18 -5.85
N PRO A 58 -10.11 6.95 -4.75
CA PRO A 58 -10.36 8.38 -4.83
C PRO A 58 -9.23 9.10 -5.57
N ARG A 59 -9.60 10.03 -6.45
CA ARG A 59 -8.64 10.89 -7.15
C ARG A 59 -8.18 12.00 -6.21
N LEU A 60 -6.96 11.88 -5.71
CA LEU A 60 -6.35 12.88 -4.84
C LEU A 60 -5.52 13.88 -5.66
N LYS A 61 -5.55 15.15 -5.25
CA LYS A 61 -4.86 16.25 -5.96
C LYS A 61 -3.36 16.27 -5.73
N GLY A 62 -2.89 15.78 -4.58
CA GLY A 62 -1.48 15.73 -4.27
C GLY A 62 -1.14 14.94 -3.02
N PHE A 63 0.14 14.72 -2.77
CA PHE A 63 0.66 13.90 -1.68
C PHE A 63 0.23 14.43 -0.31
N ALA A 64 0.10 15.75 -0.16
CA ALA A 64 -0.44 16.38 1.05
C ALA A 64 -1.82 15.84 1.45
N SER A 65 -2.65 15.39 0.50
CA SER A 65 -3.95 14.76 0.80
C SER A 65 -3.83 13.45 1.59
N LEU A 66 -2.69 12.77 1.49
CA LEU A 66 -2.35 11.60 2.30
C LEU A 66 -1.70 11.97 3.64
N GLY A 67 -1.10 13.16 3.73
CA GLY A 67 -0.18 13.58 4.81
C GLY A 67 -0.72 14.57 5.84
N ALA A 68 -1.78 15.34 5.55
CA ALA A 68 -2.11 16.60 6.25
C ALA A 68 -2.72 16.51 7.67
N ASP A 69 -2.54 15.43 8.43
CA ASP A 69 -2.91 15.42 9.86
C ASP A 69 -2.06 14.43 10.67
N GLU A 70 -1.82 14.79 11.94
CA GLU A 70 -1.09 14.01 12.95
C GLU A 70 -1.82 12.70 13.35
N LEU A 71 -2.99 12.42 12.77
CA LEU A 71 -3.79 11.26 13.13
C LEU A 71 -4.17 10.41 11.91
N PHE A 72 -4.05 9.11 12.14
CA PHE A 72 -4.39 7.93 11.34
C PHE A 72 -5.78 7.94 10.66
N GLY A 73 -6.60 8.98 10.86
CA GLY A 73 -7.91 9.16 10.24
C GLY A 73 -7.86 9.22 8.72
N ARG A 74 -6.72 9.57 8.10
CA ARG A 74 -6.61 9.64 6.63
C ARG A 74 -6.73 8.29 5.93
N TYR A 75 -6.21 7.21 6.51
CA TYR A 75 -6.39 5.88 5.93
C TYR A 75 -7.85 5.43 6.04
N LEU A 76 -8.48 5.61 7.21
CA LEU A 76 -9.90 5.29 7.40
C LEU A 76 -10.80 6.12 6.48
N TRP A 77 -10.54 7.42 6.38
CA TRP A 77 -11.22 8.32 5.45
C TRP A 77 -11.08 7.86 4.00
N PHE A 78 -9.88 7.42 3.61
CA PHE A 78 -9.65 6.85 2.28
C PHE A 78 -10.47 5.58 2.05
N CYS A 79 -10.56 4.70 3.05
CA CYS A 79 -11.37 3.49 2.96
C CYS A 79 -12.85 3.84 2.79
N GLN A 80 -13.37 4.73 3.64
CA GLN A 80 -14.75 5.21 3.59
C GLN A 80 -15.08 5.89 2.26
N MET A 81 -14.20 6.74 1.75
CA MET A 81 -14.38 7.38 0.44
C MET A 81 -14.41 6.38 -0.71
N SER A 82 -13.56 5.36 -0.67
CA SER A 82 -13.52 4.33 -1.70
C SER A 82 -14.80 3.50 -1.70
N ASP A 83 -15.29 3.15 -0.51
CA ASP A 83 -16.54 2.43 -0.32
C ASP A 83 -17.76 3.24 -0.74
N ASP A 84 -17.83 4.52 -0.34
CA ASP A 84 -18.92 5.41 -0.71
C ASP A 84 -18.95 5.62 -2.22
N PHE A 85 -17.78 5.79 -2.86
CA PHE A 85 -17.69 5.89 -4.31
C PHE A 85 -18.17 4.60 -4.99
N ALA A 86 -17.74 3.45 -4.49
CA ALA A 86 -18.17 2.15 -5.01
C ALA A 86 -19.69 1.99 -4.90
N ARG A 87 -20.27 2.33 -3.74
CA ARG A 87 -21.71 2.29 -3.49
C ARG A 87 -22.48 3.22 -4.43
N THR A 88 -22.06 4.47 -4.57
CA THR A 88 -22.72 5.46 -5.45
C THR A 88 -22.69 5.04 -6.91
N HIS A 89 -21.63 4.36 -7.36
CA HIS A 89 -21.46 3.96 -8.76
C HIS A 89 -21.79 2.48 -9.03
N SER A 90 -22.38 1.78 -8.06
CA SER A 90 -22.69 0.35 -8.16
C SER A 90 -21.48 -0.52 -8.55
N LEU A 91 -20.29 -0.17 -8.05
CA LEU A 91 -19.06 -0.92 -8.23
C LEU A 91 -18.82 -1.87 -7.04
N PRO A 92 -18.09 -2.97 -7.24
CA PRO A 92 -17.65 -3.82 -6.14
C PRO A 92 -16.79 -3.05 -5.13
N MET A 93 -17.08 -3.23 -3.84
CA MET A 93 -16.25 -2.68 -2.76
C MET A 93 -14.91 -3.42 -2.66
N LEU A 94 -13.86 -2.70 -2.26
CA LEU A 94 -12.55 -3.31 -2.05
C LEU A 94 -12.53 -4.09 -0.74
N LYS A 95 -12.01 -5.32 -0.80
CA LYS A 95 -11.66 -6.08 0.40
C LYS A 95 -10.44 -5.45 1.07
N ARG A 96 -10.22 -5.77 2.35
CA ARG A 96 -9.08 -5.25 3.14
C ARG A 96 -7.73 -5.27 2.39
N ARG A 97 -7.38 -6.41 1.78
CA ARG A 97 -6.11 -6.55 1.04
C ARG A 97 -6.03 -5.62 -0.17
N GLU A 98 -7.13 -5.47 -0.90
CA GLU A 98 -7.26 -4.60 -2.06
C GLU A 98 -7.20 -3.13 -1.65
N MET A 99 -7.83 -2.77 -0.52
CA MET A 99 -7.81 -1.42 0.04
C MET A 99 -6.40 -1.02 0.52
N GLU A 100 -5.69 -1.93 1.19
CA GLU A 100 -4.27 -1.74 1.55
C GLU A 100 -3.39 -1.53 0.32
N ALA A 101 -3.63 -2.32 -0.74
CA ALA A 101 -2.91 -2.20 -2.01
C ALA A 101 -3.21 -0.87 -2.71
N ALA A 102 -4.48 -0.46 -2.76
CA ALA A 102 -4.93 0.81 -3.32
C ALA A 102 -4.30 2.01 -2.61
N TRP A 103 -4.22 1.97 -1.28
CA TRP A 103 -3.55 2.99 -0.48
C TRP A 103 -2.06 3.14 -0.80
N VAL A 104 -1.35 2.01 -0.92
CA VAL A 104 0.07 2.03 -1.30
C VAL A 104 0.24 2.51 -2.73
N TRP A 105 -0.57 2.00 -3.66
CA TRP A 105 -0.52 2.40 -5.05
C TRP A 105 -0.71 3.92 -5.21
N ILE A 106 -1.70 4.52 -4.54
CA ILE A 106 -1.89 5.98 -4.65
C ILE A 106 -0.74 6.76 -4.03
N ALA A 107 -0.15 6.28 -2.93
CA ALA A 107 1.00 6.91 -2.31
C ALA A 107 2.21 6.95 -3.25
N PHE A 108 2.52 5.84 -3.92
CA PHE A 108 3.60 5.78 -4.91
C PHE A 108 3.31 6.66 -6.14
N ASN A 109 2.09 6.61 -6.68
CA ASN A 109 1.74 7.45 -7.83
C ASN A 109 1.83 8.95 -7.53
N LEU A 110 1.48 9.37 -6.33
CA LEU A 110 1.60 10.78 -5.93
C LEU A 110 3.05 11.15 -5.67
N PHE A 111 3.83 10.26 -5.03
CA PHE A 111 5.25 10.46 -4.81
C PHE A 111 6.03 10.63 -6.12
N GLU A 112 5.77 9.78 -7.12
CA GLU A 112 6.40 9.88 -8.44
C GLU A 112 6.07 11.20 -9.17
N LYS A 113 4.93 11.82 -8.85
CA LYS A 113 4.48 13.09 -9.44
C LYS A 113 4.99 14.31 -8.67
N GLU A 114 5.47 14.15 -7.45
CA GLU A 114 5.85 15.23 -6.54
C GLU A 114 7.29 15.03 -6.04
N PRO A 115 8.30 15.47 -6.81
CA PRO A 115 9.71 15.22 -6.48
C PRO A 115 10.20 15.93 -5.21
N THR A 116 9.38 16.82 -4.63
CA THR A 116 9.67 17.51 -3.37
C THR A 116 9.36 16.66 -2.13
N VAL A 117 8.63 15.56 -2.27
CA VAL A 117 8.30 14.66 -1.16
C VAL A 117 9.48 13.76 -0.87
N ASP A 118 9.89 13.69 0.38
CA ASP A 118 11.01 12.85 0.78
C ASP A 118 10.58 11.38 1.03
N PRO A 119 11.49 10.41 0.84
CA PRO A 119 11.24 8.99 1.12
C PRO A 119 10.75 8.65 2.54
N VAL A 120 11.13 9.44 3.56
CA VAL A 120 10.70 9.21 4.95
C VAL A 120 9.21 9.53 5.08
N THR A 121 8.75 10.57 4.40
CA THR A 121 7.34 10.93 4.31
C THR A 121 6.53 9.86 3.58
N LEU A 122 7.05 9.28 2.50
CA LEU A 122 6.46 8.11 1.83
C LEU A 122 6.32 6.93 2.80
N LYS A 123 7.40 6.59 3.53
CA LYS A 123 7.38 5.51 4.53
C LYS A 123 6.29 5.73 5.58
N LYS A 124 6.17 6.94 6.13
CA LYS A 124 5.15 7.28 7.12
C LYS A 124 3.73 7.08 6.59
N VAL A 125 3.46 7.47 5.35
CA VAL A 125 2.14 7.28 4.72
C VAL A 125 1.86 5.80 4.50
N VAL A 126 2.83 5.07 3.97
CA VAL A 126 2.73 3.64 3.72
C VAL A 126 2.43 2.89 5.03
N THR A 127 3.17 3.12 6.12
CA THR A 127 3.01 2.38 7.39
C THR A 127 1.70 2.65 8.12
N ARG A 128 0.96 3.73 7.81
CA ARG A 128 -0.35 4.03 8.45
C ARG A 128 -1.40 2.93 8.29
N ARG A 129 -1.32 2.10 7.25
CA ARG A 129 -2.21 0.93 7.06
C ARG A 129 -1.92 -0.23 8.03
N LEU A 130 -0.71 -0.29 8.60
CA LEU A 130 -0.19 -1.45 9.33
C LEU A 130 -0.38 -1.37 10.85
N HIS A 131 -0.97 -0.29 11.39
CA HIS A 131 -1.10 -0.15 12.83
C HIS A 131 -2.45 -0.69 13.35
N PRO A 132 -2.44 -1.68 14.26
CA PRO A 132 -3.64 -2.23 14.86
C PRO A 132 -4.22 -1.19 15.83
N ARG A 133 -5.12 -0.36 15.33
CA ARG A 133 -5.94 0.52 16.17
C ARG A 133 -7.38 0.08 16.05
N VAL A 134 -8.02 0.02 17.22
CA VAL A 134 -9.41 -0.43 17.43
C VAL A 134 -10.37 0.11 16.37
N LYS A 135 -10.22 1.35 15.90
CA LYS A 135 -11.11 1.95 14.88
C LYS A 135 -10.96 1.37 13.48
N VAL A 136 -9.75 1.06 13.02
CA VAL A 136 -9.52 0.45 11.70
C VAL A 136 -9.96 -1.01 11.73
N GLU A 137 -9.64 -1.72 12.82
CA GLU A 137 -10.10 -3.09 13.01
C GLU A 137 -11.62 -3.17 13.19
N ALA A 138 -12.24 -2.22 13.89
CA ALA A 138 -13.70 -2.11 13.99
C ALA A 138 -14.35 -1.84 12.63
N TYR A 139 -13.80 -0.90 11.85
CA TYR A 139 -14.26 -0.67 10.49
C TYR A 139 -14.23 -1.96 9.66
N TRP A 140 -13.16 -2.75 9.73
CA TRP A 140 -13.12 -4.02 9.01
C TRP A 140 -14.06 -5.06 9.62
N ALA A 141 -14.23 -5.13 10.94
CA ALA A 141 -15.19 -6.05 11.57
C ALA A 141 -16.63 -5.77 11.11
N ASP A 142 -17.00 -4.50 11.00
CA ASP A 142 -18.33 -4.05 10.59
C ASP A 142 -18.58 -4.27 9.08
N ASN A 143 -17.53 -4.23 8.25
CA ASN A 143 -17.63 -4.36 6.79
C ASN A 143 -17.21 -5.74 6.24
N VAL A 144 -16.78 -6.67 7.09
CA VAL A 144 -16.43 -8.07 6.71
C VAL A 144 -17.59 -9.04 7.00
N LEU A 145 -18.66 -8.59 7.66
CA LEU A 145 -19.86 -9.39 7.99
C LEU A 145 -21.15 -8.97 7.24
N SER A 146 -21.06 -8.08 6.25
CA SER A 146 -22.19 -7.66 5.40
C SER A 146 -22.09 -8.19 3.98
#